data_AF-A0A1I0F726-F1
#
_entry.id   AF-A0A1I0F726-F1
#
_cell.length_a   1.000
_cell.length_b   1.000
_cell.length_c   1.000
_cell.angle_alpha   90.00
_cell.angle_beta   90.00
_cell.angle_gamma   90.00
#
_symmetry.space_group_name_H-M   'P 1'
#
loop_
_entity.id
_entity.type
_entity.pdbx_description
1 polymer ?
#
loop_
_entity_poly.entity_id
_entity_poly.type
_entity_poly.pdbx_seq_one_letter_code
_entity_poly.pdbx_strand_id
1 'polypeptide(L)'
;MATQGKDILQGTGLEQGGKRQEPERAGRAQRSESRSAQTYAFFLRDLEAKGLERKLAEQAIQAVLCVMERRLMSEESRHMEAQLPRKVVALVKRCSEHQGLPYEKFGRAEFLARVTAHLSVPADEAERISCAVLSTVREHLTPGEAEDVLGQLPFELRTLWFQPDSSSRLRISEVMKKGVEWVEPHETLKAVAEKMRTHNIGPMPVCEGDRVLGIITDRDIVIRAVCQGWDPNTTPVSAVMTPQVESIFMDEDLGEAARRMDAKQIRRLLVMDRQGKLVGILSLKAIAEALGEHTAGRPLKAIARSWQPLH
;
A
#
# COMPACT_ATOMS: atom_id res chain seq x y z
N MET A 1 -97.60 8.04 -18.35
CA MET A 1 -96.23 8.03 -17.79
C MET A 1 -95.31 8.55 -18.91
N ALA A 2 -95.26 9.86 -19.18
CA ALA A 2 -94.43 10.89 -18.51
C ALA A 2 -92.91 10.57 -18.59
N THR A 3 -91.99 11.37 -19.13
CA THR A 3 -91.98 12.56 -20.02
C THR A 3 -90.52 12.78 -20.43
N GLN A 4 -90.25 13.28 -21.64
CA GLN A 4 -88.96 13.85 -22.07
C GLN A 4 -88.83 15.33 -21.65
N GLY A 5 -87.59 15.82 -21.52
CA GLY A 5 -87.20 17.25 -21.48
C GLY A 5 -85.99 17.48 -20.54
N LYS A 6 -84.79 17.87 -20.98
CA LYS A 6 -84.27 19.13 -21.56
C LYS A 6 -83.49 19.98 -20.52
N ASP A 7 -82.24 20.27 -20.88
CA ASP A 7 -81.54 21.57 -20.81
C ASP A 7 -80.98 22.19 -19.48
N ILE A 8 -79.69 22.58 -19.59
CA ILE A 8 -79.04 23.86 -19.17
C ILE A 8 -78.40 23.99 -17.75
N LEU A 9 -77.05 23.96 -17.77
CA LEU A 9 -76.00 24.88 -17.23
C LEU A 9 -76.02 25.50 -15.80
N GLN A 10 -74.77 25.62 -15.30
CA GLN A 10 -74.21 26.47 -14.21
C GLN A 10 -74.50 26.02 -12.77
N GLY A 11 -73.56 25.94 -11.82
CA GLY A 11 -72.15 26.31 -11.63
C GLY A 11 -71.92 26.25 -10.11
N THR A 12 -70.81 25.70 -9.58
CA THR A 12 -69.72 26.40 -8.87
C THR A 12 -68.61 25.36 -8.58
N GLY A 13 -67.37 25.53 -9.05
CA GLY A 13 -66.23 26.14 -8.34
C GLY A 13 -65.66 25.21 -7.25
N LEU A 14 -64.39 24.79 -7.18
CA LEU A 14 -63.13 25.24 -7.76
C LEU A 14 -62.10 24.10 -7.67
N GLU A 15 -61.30 23.96 -8.73
CA GLU A 15 -60.02 23.28 -8.76
C GLU A 15 -59.02 23.94 -7.78
N GLN A 16 -58.22 23.15 -7.06
CA GLN A 16 -56.82 23.49 -6.74
C GLN A 16 -55.98 22.22 -6.56
N GLY A 17 -55.67 21.53 -7.67
CA GLY A 17 -54.53 20.64 -7.78
C GLY A 17 -53.27 21.46 -8.06
N GLY A 18 -52.79 22.20 -7.06
CA GLY A 18 -51.64 23.11 -7.17
C GLY A 18 -50.37 22.38 -7.59
N LYS A 19 -49.78 22.86 -8.70
CA LYS A 19 -48.43 22.58 -9.20
C LYS A 19 -47.38 22.67 -8.08
N ARG A 20 -47.12 21.57 -7.38
CA ARG A 20 -45.91 21.36 -6.56
C ARG A 20 -45.02 20.36 -7.27
N GLN A 21 -44.27 20.78 -8.29
CA GLN A 21 -43.16 19.99 -8.85
C GLN A 21 -42.48 20.78 -9.97
N GLU A 22 -41.39 21.50 -9.66
CA GLU A 22 -40.31 21.86 -10.61
C GLU A 22 -39.20 22.71 -9.94
N PRO A 23 -39.47 23.83 -9.22
CA PRO A 23 -38.40 24.70 -8.70
C PRO A 23 -37.58 24.07 -7.56
N GLU A 24 -38.17 23.20 -6.74
CA GLU A 24 -37.46 22.52 -5.63
C GLU A 24 -36.47 21.44 -6.12
N ARG A 25 -36.76 20.77 -7.25
CA ARG A 25 -35.86 19.78 -7.86
C ARG A 25 -34.64 20.47 -8.50
N ALA A 26 -34.85 21.60 -9.17
CA ALA A 26 -33.77 22.41 -9.73
C ALA A 26 -32.80 22.93 -8.64
N GLY A 27 -33.35 23.46 -7.54
CA GLY A 27 -32.53 23.91 -6.40
C GLY A 27 -31.75 22.78 -5.70
N ARG A 28 -32.31 21.57 -5.62
CA ARG A 28 -31.60 20.39 -5.06
C ARG A 28 -30.48 19.89 -6.00
N ALA A 29 -30.72 19.87 -7.30
CA ALA A 29 -29.73 19.49 -8.31
C ALA A 29 -28.55 20.49 -8.31
N GLN A 30 -28.83 21.79 -8.32
CA GLN A 30 -27.83 22.85 -8.30
C GLN A 30 -26.97 22.82 -7.03
N ARG A 31 -27.57 22.57 -5.85
CA ARG A 31 -26.83 22.38 -4.59
C ARG A 31 -25.98 21.10 -4.59
N SER A 32 -26.48 20.01 -5.18
CA SER A 32 -25.71 18.77 -5.33
C SER A 32 -24.52 18.93 -6.28
N GLU A 33 -24.70 19.67 -7.36
CA GLU A 33 -23.65 19.96 -8.35
C GLU A 33 -22.57 20.89 -7.78
N SER A 34 -22.98 21.94 -7.05
CA SER A 34 -22.06 22.83 -6.34
C SER A 34 -21.23 22.10 -5.28
N ARG A 35 -21.84 21.21 -4.48
CA ARG A 35 -21.10 20.36 -3.53
C ARG A 35 -20.12 19.43 -4.25
N SER A 36 -20.55 18.76 -5.31
CA SER A 36 -19.68 17.87 -6.08
C SER A 36 -18.50 18.60 -6.73
N ALA A 37 -18.71 19.85 -7.19
CA ALA A 37 -17.64 20.69 -7.73
C ALA A 37 -16.65 21.11 -6.64
N GLN A 38 -17.14 21.45 -5.44
CA GLN A 38 -16.31 21.81 -4.31
C GLN A 38 -15.44 20.64 -3.81
N THR A 39 -16.01 19.44 -3.64
CA THR A 39 -15.25 18.25 -3.24
C THR A 39 -14.16 17.91 -4.25
N TYR A 40 -14.46 18.03 -5.54
CA TYR A 40 -13.47 17.83 -6.59
C TYR A 40 -12.36 18.88 -6.57
N ALA A 41 -12.69 20.15 -6.30
CA ALA A 41 -11.70 21.21 -6.18
C ALA A 41 -10.75 21.00 -4.99
N PHE A 42 -11.25 20.48 -3.87
CA PHE A 42 -10.40 20.08 -2.74
C PHE A 42 -9.44 18.94 -3.12
N PHE A 43 -9.96 17.90 -3.78
CA PHE A 43 -9.14 16.79 -4.26
C PHE A 43 -7.99 17.27 -5.17
N LEU A 44 -8.27 18.18 -6.11
CA LEU A 44 -7.23 18.75 -6.97
C LEU A 44 -6.21 19.60 -6.19
N ARG A 45 -6.64 20.35 -5.18
CA ARG A 45 -5.74 21.13 -4.33
C ARG A 45 -4.80 20.23 -3.51
N ASP A 46 -5.29 19.07 -3.06
CA ASP A 46 -4.47 18.11 -2.32
C ASP A 46 -3.40 17.47 -3.22
N LEU A 47 -3.69 17.30 -4.52
CA LEU A 47 -2.70 16.88 -5.52
C LEU A 47 -1.68 17.98 -5.84
N GLU A 48 -2.14 19.22 -6.02
CA GLU A 48 -1.27 20.38 -6.23
C GLU A 48 -0.30 20.57 -5.06
N ALA A 49 -0.79 20.42 -3.82
CA ALA A 49 0.04 20.48 -2.62
C ALA A 49 1.10 19.37 -2.54
N LYS A 50 0.89 18.25 -3.26
CA LYS A 50 1.83 17.14 -3.40
C LYS A 50 2.71 17.27 -4.66
N GLY A 51 2.77 18.46 -5.27
CA GLY A 51 3.66 18.78 -6.39
C GLY A 51 3.16 18.34 -7.76
N LEU A 52 1.89 17.93 -7.89
CA LEU A 52 1.31 17.53 -9.18
C LEU A 52 0.71 18.75 -9.90
N GLU A 53 1.17 19.02 -11.13
CA GLU A 53 0.62 20.11 -11.92
C GLU A 53 -0.85 19.88 -12.26
N ARG A 54 -1.67 20.93 -12.14
CA ARG A 54 -3.11 20.88 -12.41
C ARG A 54 -3.46 20.35 -13.81
N LYS A 55 -2.61 20.64 -14.80
CA LYS A 55 -2.79 20.18 -16.19
C LYS A 55 -2.63 18.66 -16.33
N LEU A 56 -1.74 18.07 -15.53
CA LEU A 56 -1.47 16.64 -15.52
C LEU A 56 -2.39 15.88 -14.54
N ALA A 57 -2.99 16.57 -13.57
CA ALA A 57 -3.76 15.96 -12.49
C ALA A 57 -4.90 15.04 -12.98
N GLU A 58 -5.68 15.45 -13.99
CA GLU A 58 -6.78 14.62 -14.50
C GLU A 58 -6.27 13.34 -15.16
N GLN A 59 -5.23 13.43 -15.98
CA GLN A 59 -4.60 12.28 -16.64
C GLN A 59 -3.93 11.36 -15.62
N ALA A 60 -3.23 11.94 -14.64
CA ALA A 60 -2.61 11.21 -13.54
C ALA A 60 -3.63 10.42 -12.71
N ILE A 61 -4.75 11.06 -12.33
CA ILE A 61 -5.86 10.41 -11.63
C ILE A 61 -6.36 9.23 -12.46
N GLN A 62 -6.65 9.47 -13.74
CA GLN A 62 -7.16 8.44 -14.64
C GLN A 62 -6.17 7.27 -14.77
N ALA A 63 -4.89 7.54 -15.05
CA ALA A 63 -3.87 6.51 -15.21
C ALA A 63 -3.67 5.66 -13.96
N VAL A 64 -3.47 6.31 -12.81
CA VAL A 64 -3.19 5.61 -11.56
C VAL A 64 -4.41 4.83 -11.06
N LEU A 65 -5.60 5.44 -11.08
CA LEU A 65 -6.81 4.77 -10.58
C LEU A 65 -7.27 3.64 -11.50
N CYS A 66 -7.18 3.78 -12.83
CA CYS A 66 -7.52 2.67 -13.74
C CYS A 66 -6.62 1.46 -13.54
N VAL A 67 -5.32 1.67 -13.31
CA VAL A 67 -4.41 0.57 -12.99
C VAL A 67 -4.76 -0.01 -11.62
N MET A 68 -5.09 0.84 -10.63
CA MET A 68 -5.49 0.38 -9.30
C MET A 68 -6.77 -0.47 -9.32
N GLU A 69 -7.82 -0.07 -10.05
CA GLU A 69 -9.07 -0.82 -10.17
C GLU A 69 -8.85 -2.23 -10.72
N ARG A 70 -7.91 -2.41 -11.66
CA ARG A 70 -7.54 -3.73 -12.17
C ARG A 70 -6.87 -4.62 -11.13
N ARG A 71 -6.27 -4.03 -10.09
CA ARG A 71 -5.61 -4.78 -9.01
C ARG A 71 -6.53 -5.10 -7.83
N LEU A 72 -7.67 -4.43 -7.73
CA LEU A 72 -8.68 -4.60 -6.68
C LEU A 72 -9.83 -5.49 -7.14
N MET A 73 -10.30 -6.35 -6.25
CA MET A 73 -11.51 -7.13 -6.48
C MET A 73 -12.70 -6.19 -6.69
N SER A 74 -13.68 -6.63 -7.48
CA SER A 74 -14.79 -5.77 -7.93
C SER A 74 -15.58 -5.11 -6.80
N GLU A 75 -15.70 -5.76 -5.65
CA GLU A 75 -16.37 -5.19 -4.47
C GLU A 75 -15.58 -4.02 -3.87
N GLU A 76 -14.28 -4.19 -3.59
CA GLU A 76 -13.48 -3.10 -3.01
C GLU A 76 -13.23 -1.95 -3.99
N SER A 77 -13.13 -2.24 -5.28
CA SER A 77 -13.09 -1.19 -6.30
C SER A 77 -14.33 -0.30 -6.21
N ARG A 78 -15.52 -0.91 -6.08
CA ARG A 78 -16.79 -0.18 -5.95
C ARG A 78 -16.89 0.60 -4.64
N HIS A 79 -16.42 0.03 -3.53
CA HIS A 79 -16.45 0.74 -2.25
C HIS A 79 -15.50 1.93 -2.20
N MET A 80 -14.31 1.80 -2.80
CA MET A 80 -13.38 2.90 -3.03
C MET A 80 -14.01 3.98 -3.93
N GLU A 81 -14.56 3.60 -5.09
CA GLU A 81 -15.24 4.53 -6.00
C GLU A 81 -16.37 5.31 -5.32
N ALA A 82 -17.14 4.66 -4.44
CA ALA A 82 -18.29 5.27 -3.77
C ALA A 82 -17.90 6.44 -2.85
N GLN A 83 -16.65 6.48 -2.38
CA GLN A 83 -16.14 7.53 -1.50
C GLN A 83 -15.37 8.62 -2.24
N LEU A 84 -15.01 8.39 -3.50
CA LEU A 84 -14.31 9.38 -4.31
C LEU A 84 -15.27 10.45 -4.87
N PRO A 85 -14.77 11.67 -5.15
CA PRO A 85 -15.58 12.70 -5.79
C PRO A 85 -16.15 12.19 -7.12
N ARG A 86 -17.43 12.48 -7.41
CA ARG A 86 -18.11 11.98 -8.63
C ARG A 86 -17.35 12.28 -9.93
N LYS A 87 -16.68 13.43 -9.99
CA LYS A 87 -15.83 13.81 -11.14
C LYS A 87 -14.60 12.91 -11.28
N VAL A 88 -13.98 12.48 -10.18
CA VAL A 88 -12.88 11.50 -10.18
C VAL A 88 -13.37 10.17 -10.75
N VAL A 89 -14.47 9.63 -10.21
CA VAL A 89 -15.05 8.36 -10.69
C VAL A 89 -15.42 8.44 -12.18
N ALA A 90 -15.93 9.59 -12.63
CA ALA A 90 -16.25 9.81 -14.04
C ALA A 90 -15.02 9.81 -14.97
N LEU A 91 -13.85 10.25 -14.49
CA LEU A 91 -12.60 10.20 -15.26
C LEU A 91 -12.13 8.76 -15.46
N VAL A 92 -12.18 7.96 -14.40
CA VAL A 92 -11.74 6.55 -14.43
C VAL A 92 -12.61 5.72 -15.38
N LYS A 93 -13.94 5.90 -15.33
CA LYS A 93 -14.90 5.21 -16.20
C LYS A 93 -14.78 5.56 -17.69
N ARG A 94 -14.07 6.63 -18.04
CA ARG A 94 -13.85 7.10 -19.42
C ARG A 94 -12.52 6.67 -20.01
N CYS A 95 -11.74 5.86 -19.30
CA CYS A 95 -10.43 5.42 -19.75
C CYS A 95 -10.53 4.34 -20.84
N SER A 96 -10.24 4.69 -22.09
CA SER A 96 -10.30 3.78 -23.23
C SER A 96 -9.25 2.66 -23.19
N GLU A 97 -8.14 2.86 -22.46
CA GLU A 97 -7.07 1.86 -22.38
C GLU A 97 -7.42 0.66 -21.48
N HIS A 98 -8.29 0.88 -20.50
CA HIS A 98 -8.48 -0.06 -19.40
C HIS A 98 -9.95 -0.44 -19.14
N GLN A 99 -10.90 0.19 -19.84
CA GLN A 99 -12.32 -0.07 -19.68
C GLN A 99 -12.68 -1.53 -19.96
N GLY A 100 -13.32 -2.18 -18.98
CA GLY A 100 -13.84 -3.55 -19.12
C GLY A 100 -12.79 -4.66 -19.03
N LEU A 101 -11.52 -4.33 -18.73
CA LEU A 101 -10.51 -5.34 -18.48
C LEU A 101 -10.74 -6.05 -17.13
N PRO A 102 -10.42 -7.35 -17.03
CA PRO A 102 -10.63 -8.11 -15.80
C PRO A 102 -9.61 -7.74 -14.72
N TYR A 103 -9.94 -8.13 -13.49
CA TYR A 103 -9.01 -8.16 -12.37
C TYR A 103 -7.74 -8.95 -12.71
N GLU A 104 -6.58 -8.47 -12.26
CA GLU A 104 -5.28 -9.07 -12.50
C GLU A 104 -4.36 -8.90 -11.28
N LYS A 105 -3.57 -9.93 -10.97
CA LYS A 105 -2.54 -9.85 -9.94
C LYS A 105 -1.23 -9.37 -10.55
N PHE A 106 -0.76 -8.21 -10.09
CA PHE A 106 0.55 -7.68 -10.46
C PHE A 106 1.20 -6.90 -9.32
N GLY A 107 2.53 -6.76 -9.38
CA GLY A 107 3.36 -6.09 -8.38
C GLY A 107 3.67 -4.63 -8.72
N ARG A 108 4.61 -4.03 -8.00
CA ARG A 108 4.93 -2.60 -8.14
C ARG A 108 5.57 -2.24 -9.48
N ALA A 109 6.50 -3.07 -9.97
CA ALA A 109 7.17 -2.82 -11.24
C ALA A 109 6.19 -2.73 -12.41
N GLU A 110 5.26 -3.70 -12.49
CA GLU A 110 4.22 -3.73 -13.52
C GLU A 110 3.22 -2.59 -13.37
N PHE A 111 2.82 -2.25 -12.13
CA PHE A 111 1.97 -1.08 -11.87
C PHE A 111 2.60 0.21 -12.43
N LEU A 112 3.88 0.46 -12.08
CA LEU A 112 4.61 1.64 -12.53
C LEU A 112 4.83 1.62 -14.05
N ALA A 113 5.10 0.46 -14.64
CA ALA A 113 5.24 0.32 -16.09
C ALA A 113 3.93 0.69 -16.83
N ARG A 114 2.77 0.29 -16.30
CA ARG A 114 1.46 0.68 -16.87
C ARG A 114 1.18 2.16 -16.73
N VAL A 115 1.48 2.76 -15.58
CA VAL A 115 1.33 4.22 -15.38
C VAL A 115 2.29 5.00 -16.28
N THR A 116 3.54 4.54 -16.42
CA THR A 116 4.55 5.08 -17.35
C THR A 116 4.03 5.07 -18.78
N ALA A 117 3.49 3.93 -19.24
CA ALA A 117 2.96 3.79 -20.58
C ALA A 117 1.76 4.72 -20.84
N HIS A 118 0.83 4.81 -19.89
CA HIS A 118 -0.37 5.64 -20.01
C HIS A 118 -0.02 7.13 -20.05
N LEU A 119 0.86 7.59 -19.15
CA LEU A 119 1.21 9.02 -19.06
C LEU A 119 2.35 9.43 -20.01
N SER A 120 3.04 8.46 -20.62
CA SER A 120 4.25 8.70 -21.42
C SER A 120 5.32 9.48 -20.66
N VAL A 121 5.55 9.11 -19.39
CA VAL A 121 6.54 9.74 -18.50
C VAL A 121 7.62 8.76 -18.04
N PRO A 122 8.80 9.22 -17.61
CA PRO A 122 9.82 8.36 -17.01
C PRO A 122 9.34 7.62 -15.75
N ALA A 123 10.01 6.51 -15.39
CA ALA A 123 9.60 5.65 -14.28
C ALA A 123 9.63 6.35 -12.90
N ASP A 124 10.60 7.23 -12.67
CA ASP A 124 10.72 8.03 -11.45
C ASP A 124 9.60 9.08 -11.33
N GLU A 125 9.15 9.60 -12.46
CA GLU A 125 7.99 10.49 -12.53
C GLU A 125 6.67 9.75 -12.34
N ALA A 126 6.50 8.60 -12.99
CA ALA A 126 5.33 7.73 -12.78
C ALA A 126 5.18 7.32 -11.31
N GLU A 127 6.29 7.03 -10.63
CA GLU A 127 6.33 6.75 -9.21
C GLU A 127 5.84 7.94 -8.37
N ARG A 128 6.39 9.13 -8.61
CA ARG A 128 6.00 10.36 -7.90
C ARG A 128 4.50 10.65 -8.06
N ILE A 129 4.01 10.56 -9.28
CA ILE A 129 2.60 10.76 -9.62
C ILE A 129 1.72 9.72 -8.92
N SER A 130 2.14 8.44 -8.94
CA SER A 130 1.42 7.35 -8.27
C SER A 130 1.31 7.59 -6.77
N CYS A 131 2.39 7.99 -6.10
CA CYS A 131 2.36 8.34 -4.68
C CYS A 131 1.40 9.50 -4.41
N ALA A 132 1.44 10.58 -5.21
CA ALA A 132 0.59 11.75 -5.02
C ALA A 132 -0.90 11.41 -5.17
N VAL A 133 -1.25 10.61 -6.18
CA VAL A 133 -2.64 10.19 -6.41
C VAL A 133 -3.11 9.22 -5.33
N LEU A 134 -2.35 8.16 -5.03
CA LEU A 134 -2.78 7.14 -4.06
C LEU A 134 -2.88 7.68 -2.63
N SER A 135 -1.95 8.56 -2.22
CA SER A 135 -2.04 9.22 -0.90
C SER A 135 -3.26 10.16 -0.82
N THR A 136 -3.56 10.92 -1.87
CA THR A 136 -4.75 11.78 -1.92
C THR A 136 -6.04 10.95 -1.90
N VAL A 137 -6.08 9.83 -2.63
CA VAL A 137 -7.21 8.89 -2.60
C VAL A 137 -7.42 8.38 -1.19
N ARG A 138 -6.36 7.88 -0.53
CA ARG A 138 -6.42 7.40 0.86
C ARG A 138 -6.96 8.45 1.83
N GLU A 139 -6.57 9.71 1.69
CA GLU A 139 -7.05 10.82 2.53
C GLU A 139 -8.56 11.09 2.37
N HIS A 140 -9.16 10.64 1.25
CA HIS A 140 -10.60 10.74 0.99
C HIS A 140 -11.38 9.47 1.35
N LEU A 141 -10.71 8.39 1.76
CA LEU A 141 -11.35 7.16 2.21
C LEU A 141 -11.55 7.15 3.72
N THR A 142 -12.61 6.48 4.18
CA THR A 142 -12.74 6.13 5.60
C THR A 142 -11.64 5.12 6.00
N PRO A 143 -11.25 5.06 7.29
CA PRO A 143 -10.17 4.18 7.72
C PRO A 143 -10.35 2.70 7.40
N GLY A 144 -11.58 2.19 7.50
CA GLY A 144 -11.87 0.77 7.19
C GLY A 144 -11.66 0.47 5.71
N GLU A 145 -12.11 1.38 4.85
CA GLU A 145 -12.03 1.23 3.39
C GLU A 145 -10.60 1.39 2.87
N ALA A 146 -9.83 2.28 3.50
CA ALA A 146 -8.39 2.34 3.27
C ALA A 146 -7.68 1.04 3.70
N GLU A 147 -8.15 0.36 4.75
CA GLU A 147 -7.61 -0.93 5.21
C GLU A 147 -8.02 -2.07 4.26
N ASP A 148 -9.22 -2.06 3.72
CA ASP A 148 -9.72 -3.05 2.75
C ASP A 148 -8.94 -2.98 1.44
N VAL A 149 -8.74 -1.77 0.90
CA VAL A 149 -7.86 -1.56 -0.27
C VAL A 149 -6.45 -2.06 0.04
N LEU A 150 -5.88 -1.66 1.18
CA LEU A 150 -4.55 -2.06 1.60
C LEU A 150 -4.37 -3.59 1.71
N GLY A 151 -5.40 -4.28 2.19
CA GLY A 151 -5.43 -5.73 2.31
C GLY A 151 -5.20 -6.45 0.99
N GLN A 152 -5.59 -5.85 -0.14
CA GLN A 152 -5.45 -6.43 -1.47
C GLN A 152 -4.16 -6.05 -2.21
N LEU A 153 -3.47 -5.00 -1.73
CA LEU A 153 -2.21 -4.57 -2.32
C LEU A 153 -1.07 -5.49 -1.90
N PRO A 154 -0.22 -5.92 -2.85
CA PRO A 154 1.04 -6.57 -2.52
C PRO A 154 1.94 -5.58 -1.78
N PHE A 155 2.82 -6.10 -0.94
CA PHE A 155 3.61 -5.28 -0.01
C PHE A 155 4.40 -4.17 -0.71
N GLU A 156 4.98 -4.48 -1.87
CA GLU A 156 5.69 -3.50 -2.69
C GLU A 156 4.82 -2.30 -3.09
N LEU A 157 3.54 -2.52 -3.41
CA LEU A 157 2.61 -1.46 -3.79
C LEU A 157 2.09 -0.67 -2.59
N ARG A 158 2.07 -1.28 -1.40
CA ARG A 158 1.71 -0.57 -0.16
C ARG A 158 2.63 0.62 0.09
N THR A 159 3.89 0.54 -0.34
CA THR A 159 4.82 1.66 -0.19
C THR A 159 4.33 2.91 -0.94
N LEU A 160 3.77 2.77 -2.15
CA LEU A 160 3.17 3.89 -2.90
C LEU A 160 1.90 4.44 -2.21
N TRP A 161 1.15 3.56 -1.54
CA TRP A 161 -0.06 3.93 -0.79
C TRP A 161 0.23 4.74 0.48
N PHE A 162 1.43 4.57 1.04
CA PHE A 162 1.79 5.19 2.32
C PHE A 162 2.64 6.44 2.23
N GLN A 163 3.44 6.60 1.18
CA GLN A 163 4.41 7.70 1.07
C GLN A 163 3.70 9.06 1.03
N PRO A 164 3.86 9.92 2.07
CA PRO A 164 3.62 11.35 1.92
C PRO A 164 4.79 11.95 1.15
N ASP A 165 4.52 12.88 0.24
CA ASP A 165 5.43 13.72 -0.59
C ASP A 165 6.83 13.11 -0.90
N SER A 166 7.20 13.10 -2.18
CA SER A 166 8.53 12.71 -2.69
C SER A 166 9.75 13.31 -1.97
N SER A 167 9.58 14.38 -1.18
CA SER A 167 10.57 14.97 -0.27
C SER A 167 10.80 14.21 1.05
N SER A 168 9.92 13.27 1.45
CA SER A 168 9.99 12.48 2.69
C SER A 168 9.97 10.98 2.46
N ARG A 169 10.88 10.48 1.60
CA ARG A 169 11.17 9.04 1.51
C ARG A 169 11.84 8.57 2.80
N LEU A 170 11.23 7.60 3.49
CA LEU A 170 11.85 6.96 4.65
C LEU A 170 13.06 6.15 4.21
N ARG A 171 14.23 6.50 4.75
CA ARG A 171 15.45 5.71 4.53
C ARG A 171 15.47 4.50 5.42
N ILE A 172 16.16 3.46 4.97
CA ILE A 172 16.35 2.24 5.75
C ILE A 172 17.01 2.54 7.11
N SER A 173 17.92 3.51 7.17
CA SER A 173 18.58 3.95 8.42
C SER A 173 17.63 4.45 9.50
N GLU A 174 16.43 4.90 9.12
CA GLU A 174 15.40 5.41 10.03
C GLU A 174 14.51 4.30 10.59
N VAL A 175 14.41 3.17 9.87
CA VAL A 175 13.52 2.05 10.21
C VAL A 175 14.27 0.83 10.75
N MET A 176 15.55 0.65 10.38
CA MET A 176 16.33 -0.52 10.75
C MET A 176 16.53 -0.63 12.27
N LYS A 177 16.65 -1.88 12.76
CA LYS A 177 17.18 -2.12 14.10
C LYS A 177 18.70 -1.97 14.05
N LYS A 178 19.22 -0.97 14.77
CA LYS A 178 20.64 -0.73 14.99
C LYS A 178 21.18 -1.63 16.11
N GLY A 179 22.50 -1.76 16.21
CA GLY A 179 23.14 -2.56 17.27
C GLY A 179 22.83 -4.05 17.11
N VAL A 180 23.22 -4.60 15.97
CA VAL A 180 22.96 -6.00 15.63
C VAL A 180 23.99 -6.88 16.31
N GLU A 181 23.53 -7.75 17.20
CA GLU A 181 24.34 -8.85 17.73
C GLU A 181 24.62 -9.86 16.62
N TRP A 182 25.88 -10.29 16.51
CA TRP A 182 26.35 -11.27 15.54
C TRP A 182 27.19 -12.33 16.25
N VAL A 183 27.48 -13.41 15.52
CA VAL A 183 28.27 -14.55 16.02
C VAL A 183 29.40 -14.89 15.07
N GLU A 184 30.48 -15.47 15.58
CA GLU A 184 31.60 -15.96 14.78
C GLU A 184 31.33 -17.37 14.22
N PRO A 185 31.88 -17.72 13.05
CA PRO A 185 31.62 -19.00 12.38
C PRO A 185 32.03 -20.25 13.18
N HIS A 186 32.95 -20.10 14.13
CA HIS A 186 33.47 -21.18 14.97
C HIS A 186 32.75 -21.31 16.32
N GLU A 187 31.84 -20.37 16.66
CA GLU A 187 31.04 -20.49 17.87
C GLU A 187 30.12 -21.71 17.80
N THR A 188 29.89 -22.33 18.96
CA THR A 188 29.07 -23.54 19.07
C THR A 188 27.59 -23.20 18.99
N LEU A 189 26.76 -24.14 18.51
CA LEU A 189 25.31 -23.94 18.45
C LEU A 189 24.69 -23.64 19.81
N LYS A 190 25.24 -24.22 20.89
CA LYS A 190 24.84 -23.89 22.26
C LYS A 190 25.11 -22.41 22.59
N ALA A 191 26.31 -21.91 22.31
CA ALA A 191 26.66 -20.51 22.58
C ALA A 191 25.75 -19.55 21.79
N VAL A 192 25.50 -19.87 20.52
CA VAL A 192 24.56 -19.10 19.68
C VAL A 192 23.14 -19.14 20.27
N ALA A 193 22.63 -20.30 20.67
CA ALA A 193 21.31 -20.43 21.27
C ALA A 193 21.19 -19.67 22.61
N GLU A 194 22.24 -19.65 23.41
CA GLU A 194 22.32 -18.87 24.66
C GLU A 194 22.28 -17.36 24.38
N LYS A 195 22.99 -16.88 23.36
CA LYS A 195 22.91 -15.48 22.90
C LYS A 195 21.50 -15.15 22.40
N MET A 196 20.92 -16.00 21.56
CA MET A 196 19.54 -15.84 21.06
C MET A 196 18.54 -15.71 22.22
N ARG A 197 18.63 -16.57 23.23
CA ARG A 197 17.77 -16.53 24.43
C ARG A 197 18.01 -15.26 25.26
N THR A 198 19.28 -14.96 25.56
CA THR A 198 19.66 -13.86 26.47
C THR A 198 19.25 -12.51 25.90
N HIS A 199 19.45 -12.31 24.60
CA HIS A 199 19.13 -11.05 23.93
C HIS A 199 17.72 -11.03 23.33
N ASN A 200 16.96 -12.13 23.44
CA ASN A 200 15.66 -12.32 22.79
C ASN A 200 15.72 -12.04 21.28
N ILE A 201 16.72 -12.61 20.61
CA ILE A 201 16.99 -12.46 19.17
C ILE A 201 16.83 -13.82 18.50
N GLY A 202 15.93 -13.93 17.51
CA GLY A 202 15.76 -15.17 16.74
C GLY A 202 16.83 -15.37 15.66
N PRO A 203 16.99 -14.42 14.72
CA PRO A 203 18.01 -14.50 13.68
C PRO A 203 19.29 -13.73 14.05
N MET A 204 20.45 -14.35 13.88
CA MET A 204 21.76 -13.72 14.12
C MET A 204 22.63 -13.79 12.85
N PRO A 205 23.25 -12.67 12.43
CA PRO A 205 24.28 -12.70 11.39
C PRO A 205 25.50 -13.47 11.87
N VAL A 206 26.12 -14.22 10.95
CA VAL A 206 27.41 -14.88 11.17
C VAL A 206 28.47 -14.05 10.46
N CYS A 207 29.42 -13.53 11.22
CA CYS A 207 30.46 -12.62 10.74
C CYS A 207 31.85 -13.15 11.08
N GLU A 208 32.83 -12.86 10.22
CA GLU A 208 34.25 -13.04 10.50
C GLU A 208 34.92 -11.66 10.36
N GLY A 209 35.20 -11.04 11.52
CA GLY A 209 35.52 -9.62 11.57
C GLY A 209 34.37 -8.76 11.02
N ASP A 210 34.69 -7.85 10.10
CA ASP A 210 33.68 -6.99 9.45
C ASP A 210 32.93 -7.69 8.29
N ARG A 211 33.31 -8.92 7.94
CA ARG A 211 32.72 -9.64 6.81
C ARG A 211 31.55 -10.49 7.24
N VAL A 212 30.38 -10.24 6.65
CA VAL A 212 29.22 -11.13 6.81
C VAL A 212 29.39 -12.39 5.96
N LEU A 213 29.29 -13.55 6.59
CA LEU A 213 29.36 -14.86 5.94
C LEU A 213 27.98 -15.47 5.72
N GLY A 214 27.06 -15.23 6.64
CA GLY A 214 25.77 -15.93 6.66
C GLY A 214 24.80 -15.38 7.70
N ILE A 215 23.68 -16.09 7.85
CA ILE A 215 22.71 -15.89 8.92
C ILE A 215 22.32 -17.24 9.52
N ILE A 216 22.06 -17.26 10.81
CA ILE A 216 21.56 -18.43 11.53
C ILE A 216 20.24 -18.09 12.24
N THR A 217 19.30 -19.03 12.23
CA THR A 217 18.03 -18.93 12.96
C THR A 217 17.83 -20.12 13.90
N ASP A 218 16.95 -19.97 14.89
CA ASP A 218 16.49 -21.06 15.74
C ASP A 218 15.98 -22.27 14.94
N ARG A 219 15.23 -22.04 13.85
CA ARG A 219 14.76 -23.08 12.93
C ARG A 219 15.93 -23.80 12.25
N ASP A 220 16.98 -23.09 11.83
CA ASP A 220 18.15 -23.72 11.23
C ASP A 220 18.86 -24.64 12.22
N ILE A 221 19.01 -24.21 13.47
CA ILE A 221 19.58 -25.05 14.55
C ILE A 221 18.75 -26.33 14.72
N VAL A 222 17.43 -26.20 14.82
CA VAL A 222 16.53 -27.33 15.04
C VAL A 222 16.55 -28.30 13.84
N ILE A 223 16.40 -27.78 12.62
CA ILE A 223 16.20 -28.59 11.42
C ILE A 223 17.52 -29.16 10.90
N ARG A 224 18.63 -28.41 10.97
CA ARG A 224 19.90 -28.82 10.35
C ARG A 224 20.89 -29.47 11.31
N ALA A 225 20.79 -29.23 12.62
CA ALA A 225 21.64 -29.89 13.62
C ALA A 225 20.87 -30.86 14.53
N VAL A 226 19.85 -30.37 15.26
CA VAL A 226 19.17 -31.19 16.27
C VAL A 226 18.48 -32.40 15.64
N CYS A 227 17.79 -32.21 14.52
CA CYS A 227 17.13 -33.30 13.78
C CYS A 227 18.13 -34.35 13.27
N GLN A 228 19.38 -33.96 13.01
CA GLN A 228 20.46 -34.84 12.57
C GLN A 228 21.23 -35.50 13.73
N GLY A 229 20.86 -35.20 14.98
CA GLY A 229 21.55 -35.72 16.16
C GLY A 229 22.93 -35.13 16.41
N TRP A 230 23.23 -33.96 15.82
CA TRP A 230 24.52 -33.29 16.01
C TRP A 230 24.61 -32.69 17.42
N ASP A 231 25.80 -32.78 18.03
CA ASP A 231 26.03 -32.24 19.38
C ASP A 231 26.16 -30.71 19.36
N PRO A 232 25.24 -29.95 20.00
CA PRO A 232 25.27 -28.49 20.01
C PRO A 232 26.47 -27.89 20.75
N ASN A 233 27.16 -28.67 21.59
CA ASN A 233 28.31 -28.20 22.35
C ASN A 233 29.60 -28.17 21.52
N THR A 234 29.64 -28.88 20.39
CA THR A 234 30.83 -29.04 19.56
C THR A 234 30.61 -28.61 18.11
N THR A 235 29.36 -28.64 17.64
CA THR A 235 29.02 -28.23 16.27
C THR A 235 29.20 -26.72 16.09
N PRO A 236 30.02 -26.26 15.11
CA PRO A 236 30.19 -24.84 14.83
C PRO A 236 28.99 -24.28 14.04
N VAL A 237 28.67 -23.01 14.24
CA VAL A 237 27.55 -22.35 13.55
C VAL A 237 27.73 -22.32 12.02
N SER A 238 28.97 -22.25 11.55
CA SER A 238 29.30 -22.30 10.12
C SER A 238 28.83 -23.58 9.42
N ALA A 239 28.64 -24.68 10.16
CA ALA A 239 28.15 -25.94 9.59
C ALA A 239 26.65 -25.93 9.27
N VAL A 240 25.88 -25.00 9.84
CA VAL A 240 24.42 -24.97 9.71
C VAL A 240 23.85 -23.63 9.26
N MET A 241 24.64 -22.56 9.28
CA MET A 241 24.23 -21.24 8.80
C MET A 241 23.77 -21.27 7.35
N THR A 242 22.91 -20.33 6.99
CA THR A 242 22.57 -20.06 5.58
C THR A 242 23.58 -19.06 5.04
N PRO A 243 24.41 -19.43 4.05
CA PRO A 243 25.34 -18.49 3.40
C PRO A 243 24.58 -17.53 2.48
N GLN A 244 25.27 -16.48 2.01
CA GLN A 244 24.75 -15.53 1.00
C GLN A 244 23.45 -14.83 1.42
N VAL A 245 23.57 -13.99 2.44
CA VAL A 245 22.42 -13.24 2.97
C VAL A 245 22.21 -11.99 2.14
N GLU A 246 20.95 -11.76 1.80
CA GLU A 246 20.53 -10.55 1.13
C GLU A 246 20.76 -9.32 1.99
N SER A 247 21.37 -8.32 1.37
CA SER A 247 21.70 -7.06 2.00
C SER A 247 21.15 -5.87 1.24
N ILE A 248 21.09 -4.75 1.95
CA ILE A 248 20.63 -3.47 1.45
C ILE A 248 21.41 -2.35 2.13
N PHE A 249 21.67 -1.25 1.45
CA PHE A 249 22.40 -0.14 2.03
C PHE A 249 21.48 0.74 2.90
N MET A 250 22.03 1.28 3.98
CA MET A 250 21.27 2.09 4.94
C MET A 250 20.66 3.37 4.35
N ASP A 251 21.21 3.87 3.23
CA ASP A 251 20.74 5.06 2.52
C ASP A 251 19.72 4.75 1.40
N GLU A 252 19.43 3.47 1.15
CA GLU A 252 18.38 3.05 0.20
C GLU A 252 16.98 3.25 0.77
N ASP A 253 16.00 3.19 -0.13
CA ASP A 253 14.58 3.45 0.14
C ASP A 253 13.86 2.22 0.73
N LEU A 254 12.87 2.47 1.58
CA LEU A 254 12.06 1.42 2.22
C LEU A 254 11.25 0.59 1.20
N GLY A 255 10.81 1.21 0.10
CA GLY A 255 10.15 0.54 -1.01
C GLY A 255 11.09 -0.43 -1.72
N GLU A 256 12.36 -0.10 -1.90
CA GLU A 256 13.36 -1.03 -2.45
C GLU A 256 13.54 -2.24 -1.54
N ALA A 257 13.66 -2.02 -0.23
CA ALA A 257 13.72 -3.10 0.74
C ALA A 257 12.50 -4.02 0.64
N ALA A 258 11.31 -3.42 0.52
CA ALA A 258 10.07 -4.15 0.39
C ALA A 258 10.02 -5.02 -0.87
N ARG A 259 10.51 -4.48 -2.00
CA ARG A 259 10.63 -5.23 -3.25
C ARG A 259 11.59 -6.40 -3.16
N ARG A 260 12.79 -6.20 -2.61
CA ARG A 260 13.75 -7.29 -2.45
C ARG A 260 13.22 -8.39 -1.53
N MET A 261 12.55 -8.02 -0.45
CA MET A 261 11.92 -8.95 0.47
C MET A 261 10.83 -9.79 -0.21
N ASP A 262 9.96 -9.17 -1.00
CA ASP A 262 8.90 -9.87 -1.74
C ASP A 262 9.49 -10.75 -2.86
N ALA A 263 10.34 -10.20 -3.73
CA ALA A 263 10.94 -10.94 -4.84
C ALA A 263 11.70 -12.20 -4.39
N LYS A 264 12.36 -12.14 -3.23
CA LYS A 264 13.14 -13.27 -2.68
C LYS A 264 12.38 -14.06 -1.61
N GLN A 265 11.13 -13.69 -1.32
CA GLN A 265 10.29 -14.29 -0.28
C GLN A 265 11.00 -14.36 1.10
N ILE A 266 11.76 -13.32 1.42
CA ILE A 266 12.49 -13.18 2.68
C ILE A 266 11.87 -12.08 3.54
N ARG A 267 11.97 -12.24 4.86
CA ARG A 267 11.34 -11.32 5.83
C ARG A 267 12.32 -10.30 6.43
N ARG A 268 13.61 -10.45 6.13
CA ARG A 268 14.69 -9.66 6.72
C ARG A 268 15.78 -9.41 5.70
N LEU A 269 16.40 -8.24 5.80
CA LEU A 269 17.58 -7.84 5.05
C LEU A 269 18.65 -7.39 6.03
N LEU A 270 19.90 -7.77 5.77
CA LEU A 270 21.03 -7.17 6.47
C LEU A 270 21.24 -5.76 5.93
N VAL A 271 21.46 -4.81 6.82
CA VAL A 271 21.71 -3.43 6.42
C VAL A 271 23.19 -3.15 6.51
N MET A 272 23.76 -2.71 5.39
CA MET A 272 25.18 -2.37 5.27
C MET A 272 25.37 -0.87 5.11
N ASP A 273 26.53 -0.37 5.51
CA ASP A 273 27.02 0.93 5.03
C ASP A 273 27.75 0.79 3.68
N ARG A 274 28.19 1.92 3.12
CA ARG A 274 28.93 1.96 1.83
C ARG A 274 30.33 1.37 1.94
N GLN A 275 30.84 1.20 3.16
CA GLN A 275 32.13 0.58 3.44
C GLN A 275 32.01 -0.95 3.55
N GLY A 276 30.79 -1.51 3.45
CA GLY A 276 30.53 -2.95 3.50
C GLY A 276 30.36 -3.51 4.91
N LYS A 277 30.23 -2.64 5.92
CA LYS A 277 30.04 -3.04 7.31
C LYS A 277 28.58 -3.26 7.63
N LEU A 278 28.29 -4.30 8.42
CA LEU A 278 26.96 -4.53 8.98
C LEU A 278 26.60 -3.46 10.01
N VAL A 279 25.56 -2.67 9.72
CA VAL A 279 25.08 -1.57 10.57
C VAL A 279 23.67 -1.79 11.13
N GLY A 280 22.93 -2.75 10.59
CA GLY A 280 21.54 -2.98 11.00
C GLY A 280 20.92 -4.26 10.46
N ILE A 281 19.73 -4.57 10.98
CA ILE A 281 18.81 -5.54 10.36
C ILE A 281 17.50 -4.82 10.11
N LEU A 282 17.00 -4.91 8.89
CA LEU A 282 15.67 -4.47 8.53
C LEU A 282 14.74 -5.68 8.51
N SER A 283 13.58 -5.57 9.14
CA SER A 283 12.56 -6.62 9.12
C SER A 283 11.27 -6.10 8.52
N LEU A 284 10.50 -6.98 7.88
CA LEU A 284 9.16 -6.66 7.36
C LEU A 284 8.26 -6.05 8.45
N LYS A 285 8.38 -6.53 9.69
CA LYS A 285 7.66 -5.97 10.85
C LYS A 285 8.03 -4.50 11.09
N ALA A 286 9.32 -4.17 11.10
CA ALA A 286 9.77 -2.78 11.28
C ALA A 286 9.27 -1.88 10.15
N ILE A 287 9.28 -2.38 8.91
CA ILE A 287 8.69 -1.66 7.76
C ILE A 287 7.20 -1.40 8.00
N ALA A 288 6.45 -2.41 8.41
CA ALA A 288 5.02 -2.29 8.71
C ALA A 288 4.71 -1.28 9.83
N GLU A 289 5.51 -1.30 10.90
CA GLU A 289 5.38 -0.37 12.03
C GLU A 289 5.67 1.06 11.59
N ALA A 290 6.77 1.30 10.87
CA ALA A 290 7.11 2.62 10.34
C ALA A 290 6.00 3.16 9.42
N LEU A 291 5.52 2.35 8.47
CA LEU A 291 4.44 2.77 7.56
C LEU A 291 3.11 3.08 8.29
N GLY A 292 2.84 2.42 9.42
CA GLY A 292 1.66 2.68 10.25
C GLY A 292 1.76 3.92 11.14
N GLU A 293 2.95 4.31 11.59
CA GLU A 293 3.15 5.51 12.42
C GLU A 293 2.99 6.81 11.62
N HIS A 294 3.35 6.82 10.33
CA HIS A 294 3.18 7.99 9.46
C HIS A 294 1.73 8.23 9.00
N THR A 295 0.81 7.30 9.24
CA THR A 295 -0.63 7.47 9.01
C THR A 295 -1.34 7.91 10.28
N ALA A 296 -1.31 9.20 10.59
CA ALA A 296 -2.20 9.86 11.56
C ALA A 296 -2.52 9.06 12.86
N GLY A 297 -1.48 8.57 13.54
CA GLY A 297 -1.59 8.08 14.92
C GLY A 297 -2.33 6.75 15.13
N ARG A 298 -2.41 5.86 14.14
CA ARG A 298 -2.97 4.50 14.34
C ARG A 298 -2.15 3.40 13.64
N PRO A 299 -1.68 2.36 14.36
CA PRO A 299 -0.94 1.27 13.74
C PRO A 299 -1.84 0.37 12.88
N LEU A 300 -1.50 0.25 11.59
CA LEU A 300 -2.20 -0.60 10.62
C LEU A 300 -1.84 -2.08 10.84
N LYS A 301 -2.66 -2.77 11.62
CA LYS A 301 -2.55 -4.22 11.91
C LYS A 301 -2.61 -5.13 10.66
N ALA A 302 -3.06 -4.61 9.52
CA ALA A 302 -3.20 -5.35 8.26
C ALA A 302 -1.87 -5.75 7.58
N ILE A 303 -0.79 -4.97 7.75
CA ILE A 303 0.48 -5.25 7.05
C ILE A 303 1.14 -6.54 7.59
N ALA A 304 0.99 -6.82 8.89
CA ALA A 304 1.53 -8.02 9.51
C ALA A 304 0.71 -9.29 9.22
N ARG A 305 -0.58 -9.17 8.88
CA ARG A 305 -1.52 -10.31 8.77
C ARG A 305 -1.60 -10.97 7.39
N SER A 306 -1.17 -10.30 6.34
CA SER A 306 -1.33 -10.78 4.94
C SER A 306 -0.23 -11.74 4.45
N TRP A 307 0.75 -12.05 5.30
CA TRP A 307 1.85 -12.98 4.98
C TRP A 307 1.60 -14.36 5.61
N GLN A 308 0.67 -15.13 5.06
CA GLN A 308 0.62 -16.57 5.32
C GLN A 308 1.77 -17.25 4.58
N PRO A 309 2.53 -18.14 5.25
CA PRO A 309 3.66 -18.83 4.64
C PRO A 309 3.19 -19.80 3.55
N LEU A 310 3.86 -19.81 2.41
CA LEU A 310 4.16 -21.10 1.77
C LEU A 310 5.30 -21.71 2.61
N HIS A 311 5.05 -22.92 3.08
CA HIS A 311 5.77 -23.70 4.10
C HIS A 311 7.28 -23.55 4.20
#